data_AF-A0A954NTC3-F1
#
_entry.id   AF-A0A954NTC3-F1
#
_cell.length_a   1.000
_cell.length_b   1.000
_cell.length_c   1.000
_cell.angle_alpha   90.00
_cell.angle_beta   90.00
_cell.angle_gamma   90.00
#
_symmetry.space_group_name_H-M   'P 1'
#
loop_
_entity.id
_entity.type
_entity.pdbx_description
1 polymer ?
#
loop_
_entity_poly.entity_id
_entity_poly.type
_entity_poly.pdbx_seq_one_letter_code
_entity_poly.pdbx_strand_id
1 'polypeptide(L)'
;MPSPAKTGRLRTLISSLTLLGMLTMLLSSAVAYFPEWKSGVDWLEPRVVTPGEGTQPPSDAIVLFGGGDLSAFDGVENWMLEEDYAIVGSNVSTK
;
A
#
# COMPACT_ATOMS: atom_id res chain seq x y z
N MET A 1 -4.95 -16.95 77.25
CA MET A 1 -5.96 -16.82 76.18
C MET A 1 -5.64 -15.56 75.36
N PRO A 2 -5.23 -15.65 74.08
CA PRO A 2 -5.01 -14.47 73.26
C PRO A 2 -6.35 -13.82 72.86
N SER A 3 -6.41 -12.49 72.93
CA SER A 3 -7.60 -11.66 72.67
C SER A 3 -8.08 -11.70 71.20
N PRO A 4 -9.41 -11.74 70.94
CA PRO A 4 -10.01 -11.87 69.60
C PRO A 4 -9.78 -10.66 68.66
N ALA A 5 -9.23 -9.55 69.16
CA ALA A 5 -9.02 -8.34 68.37
C ALA A 5 -7.87 -8.44 67.34
N LYS A 6 -6.89 -9.32 67.54
CA LYS A 6 -5.69 -9.42 66.68
C LYS A 6 -5.94 -10.24 65.40
N THR A 7 -6.87 -11.19 65.45
CA THR A 7 -7.21 -12.10 64.35
C THR A 7 -8.02 -11.42 63.24
N GLY A 8 -8.79 -10.37 63.55
CA GLY A 8 -9.53 -9.58 62.56
C GLY A 8 -8.60 -8.71 61.69
N ARG A 9 -7.71 -7.94 62.34
CA ARG A 9 -6.78 -7.02 61.65
C ARG A 9 -5.82 -7.72 60.69
N LEU A 10 -5.37 -8.93 61.02
CA LEU A 10 -4.48 -9.71 60.17
C LEU A 10 -5.18 -10.20 58.88
N ARG A 11 -6.46 -10.56 58.96
CA ARG A 11 -7.26 -10.98 57.79
C ARG A 11 -7.54 -9.81 56.84
N THR A 12 -7.82 -8.62 57.39
CA THR A 12 -8.05 -7.42 56.58
C THR A 12 -6.78 -6.96 55.85
N LEU A 13 -5.60 -7.13 56.48
CA LEU A 13 -4.30 -6.82 55.88
C LEU A 13 -3.90 -7.80 54.77
N ILE A 14 -4.21 -9.08 54.94
CA ILE A 14 -3.98 -10.09 53.90
C ILE A 14 -4.91 -9.84 52.69
N SER A 15 -6.18 -9.51 52.93
CA SER A 15 -7.13 -9.23 51.85
C SER A 15 -6.79 -7.96 51.06
N SER A 16 -6.29 -6.91 51.71
CA SER A 16 -5.89 -5.68 51.03
C SER A 16 -4.64 -5.88 50.19
N LEU A 17 -3.70 -6.72 50.64
CA LEU A 17 -2.49 -7.07 49.89
C LEU A 17 -2.83 -7.89 48.64
N THR A 18 -3.77 -8.84 48.73
CA THR A 18 -4.26 -9.58 47.55
C THR A 18 -5.00 -8.69 46.56
N LEU A 19 -5.78 -7.71 47.04
CA LEU A 19 -6.50 -6.78 46.17
C LEU A 19 -5.53 -5.86 45.41
N LEU A 20 -4.47 -5.40 46.08
CA LEU A 20 -3.42 -4.58 45.48
C LEU A 20 -2.61 -5.38 44.43
N GLY A 21 -2.34 -6.66 44.71
CA GLY A 21 -1.71 -7.58 43.74
C GLY A 21 -2.56 -7.77 42.48
N MET A 22 -3.87 -7.95 42.61
CA MET A 22 -4.76 -8.05 41.44
C MET A 22 -4.83 -6.74 40.66
N LEU A 23 -4.88 -5.59 41.34
CA LEU A 23 -4.94 -4.28 40.70
C LEU A 23 -3.67 -3.98 39.88
N THR A 24 -2.50 -4.34 40.41
CA THR A 24 -1.22 -4.16 39.70
C THR A 24 -1.09 -5.07 38.47
N MET A 25 -1.60 -6.31 38.52
CA MET A 25 -1.69 -7.17 37.34
C MET A 25 -2.65 -6.62 36.28
N LEU A 26 -3.79 -6.05 36.69
CA LEU A 26 -4.76 -5.45 35.77
C LEU A 26 -4.22 -4.19 35.06
N LEU A 27 -3.43 -3.38 35.77
CA LEU A 27 -2.85 -2.16 35.20
C LEU A 27 -1.69 -2.46 34.23
N SER A 28 -0.99 -3.58 34.39
CA SER A 28 0.15 -3.96 33.54
C SER A 28 -0.26 -4.48 32.17
N SER A 29 -1.46 -5.07 32.02
CA SER A 29 -1.94 -5.58 30.73
C SER A 29 -2.24 -4.46 29.72
N ALA A 30 -2.56 -3.26 30.19
CA ALA A 30 -2.84 -2.10 29.34
C ALA A 30 -1.59 -1.54 28.64
N VAL A 31 -0.38 -1.82 29.14
CA VAL A 31 0.88 -1.31 28.57
C VAL A 31 1.41 -2.20 27.44
N ALA A 32 0.99 -3.46 27.36
CA ALA A 32 1.54 -4.45 26.42
C ALA A 32 0.90 -4.44 25.02
N TYR A 33 -0.14 -3.65 24.78
CA TYR A 33 -0.87 -3.65 23.52
C TYR A 33 -0.49 -2.47 22.63
N PHE A 34 0.72 -2.49 22.09
CA PHE A 34 1.11 -1.62 20.97
C PHE A 34 1.37 -2.50 19.75
N PRO A 35 0.38 -2.64 18.84
CA PRO A 35 0.64 -3.30 17.58
C PRO A 35 1.78 -2.57 16.86
N GLU A 36 2.76 -3.33 16.40
CA GLU A 36 3.86 -2.80 15.58
C GLU A 36 3.28 -2.02 14.40
N TRP A 37 3.73 -0.78 14.22
CA TRP A 37 3.41 -0.02 13.02
C TRP A 37 4.09 -0.68 11.82
N LYS A 38 3.30 -1.24 10.91
CA LYS A 38 3.78 -1.74 9.63
C LYS A 38 3.39 -0.75 8.54
N SER A 39 4.37 -0.27 7.77
CA SER A 39 4.14 0.55 6.58
C SER A 39 3.42 -0.32 5.54
N GLY A 40 2.10 -0.28 5.55
CA GLY A 40 1.24 -1.19 4.79
C GLY A 40 0.89 -0.67 3.40
N VAL A 41 1.89 -0.48 2.53
CA VAL A 41 1.61 -0.54 1.09
C VAL A 41 2.11 -1.88 0.60
N ASP A 42 1.17 -2.78 0.30
CA ASP A 42 1.45 -4.03 -0.39
C ASP A 42 1.85 -3.68 -1.83
N TRP A 43 3.16 -3.53 -2.04
CA TRP A 43 3.72 -3.31 -3.35
C TRP A 43 3.68 -4.63 -4.13
N LEU A 44 2.86 -4.66 -5.19
CA LEU A 44 2.97 -5.72 -6.19
C LEU A 44 4.35 -5.63 -6.85
N GLU A 45 4.91 -6.80 -7.15
CA GLU A 45 6.12 -6.85 -7.94
C GLU A 45 5.88 -6.14 -9.29
N PRO A 46 6.79 -5.24 -9.72
CA PRO A 46 6.65 -4.57 -11.01
C PRO A 46 6.56 -5.58 -12.15
N ARG A 47 5.71 -5.31 -13.14
CA ARG A 47 5.68 -6.15 -14.35
C ARG A 47 7.00 -6.03 -15.09
N VAL A 48 7.56 -7.17 -15.48
CA VAL A 48 8.75 -7.22 -16.34
C VAL A 48 8.33 -6.81 -17.75
N VAL A 49 9.02 -5.82 -18.30
CA VAL A 49 8.81 -5.31 -19.66
C VAL A 49 10.05 -5.62 -20.48
N THR A 50 9.88 -6.27 -21.63
CA THR A 50 10.98 -6.54 -22.56
C THR A 50 11.27 -5.28 -23.36
N PRO A 51 12.51 -4.77 -23.36
CA PRO A 51 12.90 -3.64 -24.21
C PRO A 51 12.74 -3.99 -25.70
N GLY A 52 12.42 -3.00 -26.51
CA GLY A 52 12.50 -3.16 -27.96
C GLY A 52 13.95 -3.18 -28.45
N GLU A 53 14.17 -3.75 -29.63
CA GLU A 53 15.46 -3.74 -30.32
C GLU A 53 15.58 -2.53 -31.25
N GLY A 54 16.65 -1.74 -31.12
CA GLY A 54 16.90 -0.58 -31.99
C GLY A 54 15.80 0.47 -31.88
N THR A 55 15.01 0.64 -32.95
CA THR A 55 13.88 1.58 -33.02
C THR A 55 12.53 0.95 -32.64
N GLN A 56 12.52 -0.33 -32.27
CA GLN A 56 11.28 -1.03 -31.91
C GLN A 56 10.76 -0.62 -30.53
N PRO A 57 9.44 -0.61 -30.33
CA PRO A 57 8.82 -0.30 -29.05
C PRO A 57 9.02 -1.43 -28.03
N PRO A 58 8.94 -1.14 -26.71
CA PRO A 58 8.94 -2.17 -25.68
C PRO A 58 7.65 -3.01 -25.73
N SER A 59 7.67 -4.17 -25.06
CA SER A 59 6.57 -5.14 -25.10
C SER A 59 5.23 -4.62 -24.56
N ASP A 60 5.24 -3.59 -23.74
CA ASP A 60 4.05 -2.99 -23.12
C ASP A 60 3.62 -1.65 -23.75
N ALA A 61 4.32 -1.20 -24.80
CA ALA A 61 3.99 0.05 -25.45
C ALA A 61 2.73 -0.06 -26.33
N ILE A 62 1.95 1.01 -26.32
CA ILE A 62 0.91 1.24 -27.32
C ILE A 62 1.57 1.93 -28.50
N VAL A 63 1.64 1.25 -29.65
CA VAL A 63 2.24 1.78 -30.87
C VAL A 63 1.23 2.68 -31.56
N LEU A 64 1.46 4.00 -31.50
CA LEU A 64 0.58 4.99 -32.13
C LEU A 64 0.84 5.12 -33.63
N PHE A 65 2.09 4.91 -34.07
CA PHE A 65 2.47 4.93 -35.48
C PHE A 65 3.62 3.96 -35.73
N GLY A 66 3.43 3.04 -36.68
CA GLY A 66 4.43 2.04 -37.08
C GLY A 66 4.73 2.04 -38.58
N GLY A 67 4.43 3.15 -39.29
CA GLY A 67 4.57 3.27 -40.75
C GLY A 67 3.37 2.79 -41.57
N GLY A 68 2.48 1.98 -41.00
CA GLY A 68 1.37 1.37 -41.75
C GLY A 68 0.11 2.23 -41.89
N ASP A 69 -0.32 2.89 -40.80
CA ASP A 69 -1.54 3.71 -40.79
C ASP A 69 -1.53 4.75 -39.66
N LEU A 70 -2.50 5.68 -39.71
CA LEU A 70 -2.73 6.72 -38.70
C LEU A 70 -3.99 6.42 -37.86
N SER A 71 -4.37 5.16 -37.70
CA SER A 71 -5.63 4.76 -37.06
C SER A 71 -5.72 5.15 -35.59
N ALA A 72 -4.58 5.35 -34.91
CA ALA A 72 -4.50 5.82 -33.53
C ALA A 72 -4.79 7.32 -33.34
N PHE A 73 -5.01 8.06 -34.44
CA PHE A 73 -5.19 9.51 -34.43
C PHE A 73 -6.55 9.93 -34.99
N ASP A 74 -7.03 11.08 -34.54
CA ASP A 74 -8.21 11.79 -35.03
C ASP A 74 -7.79 13.09 -35.77
N GLY A 75 -8.51 13.46 -36.83
CA GLY A 75 -8.23 14.68 -37.60
C GLY A 75 -7.12 14.53 -38.65
N VAL A 76 -6.83 13.29 -39.07
CA VAL A 76 -5.74 12.94 -40.00
C VAL A 76 -6.20 12.86 -41.47
N GLU A 77 -7.40 13.32 -41.80
CA GLU A 77 -7.97 13.19 -43.15
C GLU A 77 -7.17 13.96 -44.21
N ASN A 78 -6.49 15.03 -43.81
CA ASN A 78 -5.63 15.83 -44.69
C ASN A 78 -4.14 15.45 -44.61
N TRP A 79 -3.79 14.44 -43.81
CA TRP A 79 -2.40 14.00 -43.68
C TRP A 79 -2.04 13.07 -44.83
N MET A 80 -0.82 13.19 -45.33
CA MET A 80 -0.28 12.33 -46.39
C MET A 80 0.63 11.28 -45.76
N LEU A 81 0.30 10.01 -45.94
CA LEU A 81 1.14 8.89 -45.51
C LEU A 81 2.10 8.52 -46.65
N GLU A 82 3.38 8.52 -46.32
CA GLU A 82 4.47 7.96 -47.10
C GLU A 82 5.00 6.70 -46.39
N GLU A 83 5.85 5.91 -47.05
CA GLU A 83 6.25 4.56 -46.62
C GLU A 83 6.51 4.38 -45.11
N ASP A 84 7.21 5.32 -44.46
CA ASP A 84 7.56 5.26 -43.04
C ASP A 84 7.30 6.56 -42.26
N TYR A 85 6.68 7.56 -42.87
CA TYR A 85 6.35 8.83 -42.21
C TYR A 85 5.04 9.44 -42.71
N ALA A 86 4.45 10.32 -41.91
CA ALA A 86 3.28 11.08 -42.30
C ALA A 86 3.58 12.59 -42.33
N ILE A 87 3.03 13.28 -43.32
CA ILE A 87 3.13 14.73 -43.49
C ILE A 87 1.88 15.38 -42.92
N VAL A 88 2.09 16.35 -42.04
CA VAL A 88 1.04 17.10 -41.35
C VAL A 88 0.21 17.92 -42.36
N GLY A 89 -1.11 17.73 -42.36
CA GLY A 89 -2.05 18.54 -43.14
C GLY A 89 -3.11 19.27 -42.30
N SER A 90 -3.18 19.00 -40.99
CA SER A 90 -4.20 19.52 -40.08
C SER A 90 -3.79 19.31 -38.62
N ASN A 91 -4.55 19.89 -37.68
CA ASN A 91 -4.44 19.57 -36.26
C ASN A 91 -4.85 18.11 -36.01
N VAL A 92 -4.19 17.47 -35.05
CA VAL A 92 -4.39 16.06 -34.71
C VAL A 92 -4.48 15.86 -33.20
N SER A 93 -5.22 14.84 -32.78
CA SER A 93 -5.19 14.31 -31.42
C SER A 93 -5.06 12.79 -31.43
N THR A 94 -4.49 12.23 -30.36
CA THR A 94 -4.52 10.78 -30.13
C THR A 94 -5.88 10.36 -29.60
N LYS A 95 -6.32 9.17 -29.99
CA LYS A 95 -7.53 8.54 -29.44
C LYS A 95 -7.32 8.07 -28.00
#